data_AF-A0A0M0GL38-F1
#
_entry.id   AF-A0A0M0GL38-F1
#
_cell.length_a   1.000
_cell.length_b   1.000
_cell.length_c   1.000
_cell.angle_alpha   90.00
_cell.angle_beta   90.00
_cell.angle_gamma   90.00
#
_symmetry.space_group_name_H-M   'P 1'
#
loop_
_entity.id
_entity.type
_entity.pdbx_description
1 polymer ?
#
loop_
_entity_poly.entity_id
_entity_poly.type
_entity_poly.pdbx_seq_one_letter_code
_entity_poly.pdbx_strand_id
1 'polypeptide(L)'
;MKRLTIQVVLILLICSGCSLFQSNSSLMKPPQLPVQQQELKQAISQYVPAQAEWLSPLDDGDTNRIIERDLDGDGEEELIVFYRMPDKTAQMEGVILENRKGEWKKRTQFSDLGRELQKVEFADLDGDGKDEVLIGFSYSNESSDKALLVFNVSGDKPEKLFESQYSAFFADDYNEDGRGELMLATLVPNQEHNVTLYSYEDNMEKVDELKLDPYVYPYYHTAAGYVTPSVKGAVLDSSVGAHSSTSFIIGVKDGKLKEVKPKGLKEEDLFRATAANSIDTNDDGIIEIPVLVEGSEDKPYVDMPFISEYYQLMDDGEARFVESTYENVNYQYTWKLPDSWPDVEIDTSGDRRYVKFISKEDGTVLYDIYAVEKDKVIPDEGWNELSESNQFIYLTKYSPERYPENFQAN
;
A
#
# COMPACT_ATOMS: atom_id res chain seq x y z
N MET A 1 54.35 59.38 30.07
CA MET A 1 52.93 59.37 29.62
C MET A 1 52.80 59.80 28.15
N LYS A 2 53.49 59.12 27.21
CA LYS A 2 53.35 59.32 25.75
C LYS A 2 53.40 57.99 24.97
N ARG A 3 53.21 56.85 25.65
CA ARG A 3 53.16 55.51 25.03
C ARG A 3 51.86 54.75 25.29
N LEU A 4 50.91 55.34 26.02
CA LEU A 4 49.64 54.70 26.38
C LEU A 4 48.42 55.28 25.63
N THR A 5 48.61 56.29 24.78
CA THR A 5 47.53 56.94 24.02
C THR A 5 47.51 56.59 22.53
N ILE A 6 48.46 55.78 22.04
CA ILE A 6 48.50 55.31 20.64
C ILE A 6 48.03 53.85 20.50
N GLN A 7 47.85 53.11 21.60
CA GLN A 7 47.37 51.72 21.56
C GLN A 7 45.84 51.56 21.64
N VAL A 8 45.08 52.63 21.95
CA VAL A 8 43.60 52.55 22.05
C VAL A 8 42.89 52.91 20.74
N VAL A 9 43.59 53.55 19.79
CA VAL A 9 42.98 53.93 18.50
C VAL A 9 43.17 52.85 17.41
N LEU A 10 44.08 51.88 17.60
CA LEU A 10 44.31 50.79 16.64
C LEU A 10 43.44 49.54 16.91
N ILE A 11 42.76 49.45 18.05
CA ILE A 11 41.87 48.32 18.39
C ILE A 11 40.41 48.56 17.97
N LEU A 12 40.03 49.81 17.69
CA LEU A 12 38.67 50.18 17.27
C LEU A 12 38.43 50.14 15.74
N LEU A 13 39.42 49.70 14.95
CA LEU A 13 39.33 49.58 13.49
C LEU A 13 39.28 48.13 12.97
N ILE A 14 39.19 47.14 13.87
CA ILE A 14 39.07 45.70 13.51
C ILE A 14 37.65 45.17 13.72
N CYS A 15 36.67 46.03 13.99
CA CYS A 15 35.27 45.61 14.20
C CYS A 15 34.30 46.33 13.23
N SER A 16 34.72 46.52 11.99
CA SER A 16 33.84 46.95 10.89
C SER A 16 33.81 45.88 9.80
N GLY A 17 33.39 44.67 10.17
CA GLY A 17 33.02 43.59 9.27
C GLY A 17 31.51 43.45 9.21
N CYS A 18 30.81 44.42 8.61
CA CYS A 18 29.47 44.19 8.10
C CYS A 18 29.59 43.57 6.71
N SER A 19 29.46 42.25 6.64
CA SER A 19 29.03 41.59 5.42
C SER A 19 28.20 40.36 5.77
N LEU A 20 26.93 40.43 5.34
CA LEU A 20 26.09 39.32 4.92
C LEU A 20 25.48 38.45 6.03
N PHE A 21 24.24 38.79 6.37
CA PHE A 21 23.19 37.78 6.59
C PHE A 21 23.22 36.78 5.43
N GLN A 22 23.85 35.62 5.62
CA GLN A 22 23.49 34.41 4.91
C GLN A 22 22.69 33.56 5.88
N SER A 23 21.45 33.25 5.53
CA SER A 23 20.72 32.17 6.18
C SER A 23 21.53 30.89 6.06
N ASN A 24 21.60 30.09 7.12
CA ASN A 24 22.26 28.78 7.15
C ASN A 24 21.61 27.71 6.24
N SER A 25 20.80 28.13 5.26
CA SER A 25 20.13 27.29 4.26
C SER A 25 21.09 26.61 3.27
N SER A 26 22.40 26.89 3.32
CA SER A 26 23.41 26.35 2.40
C SER A 26 24.21 25.15 2.95
N LEU A 27 23.97 24.76 4.21
CA LEU A 27 24.61 23.57 4.81
C LEU A 27 23.78 22.30 4.70
N MET A 28 22.50 22.42 4.32
CA MET A 28 21.68 21.29 3.91
C MET A 28 21.86 21.07 2.41
N LYS A 29 22.90 20.32 2.03
CA LYS A 29 22.83 19.61 0.76
C LYS A 29 21.78 18.52 0.95
N PRO A 30 20.76 18.42 0.09
CA PRO A 30 19.90 17.23 0.10
C PRO A 30 20.81 16.00 0.05
N PRO A 31 20.47 14.92 0.78
CA PRO A 31 21.25 13.70 0.74
C PRO A 31 21.49 13.34 -0.72
N GLN A 32 22.76 13.16 -1.10
CA GLN A 32 23.08 12.68 -2.42
C GLN A 32 22.50 11.27 -2.52
N LEU A 33 21.72 11.02 -3.56
CA LEU A 33 21.20 9.68 -3.82
C LEU A 33 22.38 8.69 -3.84
N PRO A 34 22.23 7.47 -3.30
CA PRO A 34 23.24 6.43 -3.43
C PRO A 34 23.76 6.34 -4.88
N VAL A 35 25.06 6.04 -5.05
CA VAL A 35 25.73 6.07 -6.36
C VAL A 35 24.98 5.26 -7.43
N GLN A 36 24.48 4.09 -7.06
CA GLN A 36 23.66 3.23 -7.92
C GLN A 36 22.41 3.96 -8.45
N GLN A 37 21.66 4.64 -7.60
CA GLN A 37 20.48 5.42 -8.02
C GLN A 37 20.85 6.60 -8.93
N GLN A 38 22.05 7.18 -8.82
CA GLN A 38 22.51 8.22 -9.74
C GLN A 38 22.84 7.65 -11.12
N GLU A 39 23.48 6.48 -11.18
CA GLU A 39 23.79 5.79 -12.43
C GLU A 39 22.51 5.38 -13.17
N LEU A 40 21.53 4.81 -12.46
CA LEU A 40 20.21 4.48 -13.04
C LEU A 40 19.52 5.73 -13.58
N LYS A 41 19.46 6.81 -12.79
CA LYS A 41 18.85 8.08 -13.25
C LYS A 41 19.53 8.65 -14.48
N GLN A 42 20.86 8.58 -14.55
CA GLN A 42 21.62 9.03 -15.70
C GLN A 42 21.35 8.18 -16.94
N ALA A 43 21.26 6.86 -16.79
CA ALA A 43 20.89 5.95 -17.86
C ALA A 43 19.49 6.24 -18.40
N ILE A 44 18.50 6.36 -17.51
CA ILE A 44 17.11 6.68 -17.86
C ILE A 44 17.02 8.03 -18.58
N SER A 45 17.76 9.04 -18.11
CA SER A 45 17.75 10.39 -18.70
C SER A 45 18.30 10.44 -20.14
N GLN A 46 18.95 9.39 -20.64
CA GLN A 46 19.34 9.30 -22.05
C GLN A 46 18.16 8.96 -22.97
N TYR A 47 17.14 8.30 -22.42
CA TYR A 47 16.00 7.75 -23.17
C TYR A 47 14.68 8.43 -22.82
N VAL A 48 14.58 9.04 -21.64
CA VAL A 48 13.42 9.84 -21.21
C VAL A 48 13.73 11.32 -21.36
N PRO A 49 12.88 12.11 -22.04
CA PRO A 49 13.09 13.55 -22.21
C PRO A 49 13.21 14.29 -20.87
N ALA A 50 14.10 15.27 -20.78
CA ALA A 50 14.39 15.99 -19.54
C ALA A 50 13.19 16.75 -18.96
N GLN A 51 12.22 17.13 -19.79
CA GLN A 51 10.98 17.79 -19.38
C GLN A 51 9.86 16.83 -18.97
N ALA A 52 10.06 15.52 -19.11
CA ALA A 52 9.05 14.54 -18.77
C ALA A 52 8.88 14.42 -17.24
N GLU A 53 7.64 14.26 -16.80
CA GLU A 53 7.31 13.89 -15.44
C GLU A 53 7.34 12.36 -15.33
N TRP A 54 8.17 11.81 -14.45
CA TRP A 54 8.16 10.37 -14.15
C TRP A 54 7.04 10.05 -13.19
N LEU A 55 6.31 8.98 -13.48
CA LEU A 55 5.12 8.54 -12.75
C LEU A 55 5.47 7.36 -11.83
N SER A 56 4.77 7.26 -10.71
CA SER A 56 4.73 6.05 -9.88
C SER A 56 3.31 5.45 -9.93
N PRO A 57 3.15 4.12 -9.81
CA PRO A 57 1.84 3.51 -9.60
C PRO A 57 1.14 4.13 -8.39
N LEU A 58 -0.17 4.32 -8.47
CA LEU A 58 -0.96 4.96 -7.42
C LEU A 58 -1.59 3.96 -6.44
N ASP A 59 -1.97 2.77 -6.92
CA ASP A 59 -2.70 1.77 -6.13
C ASP A 59 -1.82 1.15 -5.02
N ASP A 60 -0.51 1.04 -5.23
CA ASP A 60 0.41 0.40 -4.28
C ASP A 60 0.93 1.37 -3.20
N GLY A 61 0.57 2.66 -3.28
CA GLY A 61 1.11 3.71 -2.40
C GLY A 61 2.62 3.95 -2.55
N ASP A 62 3.28 3.23 -3.47
CA ASP A 62 4.69 3.35 -3.74
C ASP A 62 4.99 4.67 -4.46
N THR A 63 6.01 5.37 -3.97
CA THR A 63 6.50 6.62 -4.57
C THR A 63 7.68 6.38 -5.51
N ASN A 64 8.12 5.13 -5.64
CA ASN A 64 9.17 4.74 -6.55
C ASN A 64 8.72 4.89 -8.01
N ARG A 65 9.59 5.51 -8.81
CA ARG A 65 9.33 5.84 -10.22
C ARG A 65 10.16 5.00 -11.18
N ILE A 66 11.00 4.12 -10.63
CA ILE A 66 11.85 3.20 -11.36
C ILE A 66 11.48 1.81 -10.86
N ILE A 67 10.92 1.00 -11.75
CA ILE A 67 10.63 -0.39 -11.44
C ILE A 67 11.82 -1.21 -11.94
N GLU A 68 12.34 -2.09 -11.09
CA GLU A 68 13.44 -3.02 -11.40
C GLU A 68 12.82 -4.43 -11.42
N ARG A 69 12.90 -5.13 -12.57
CA ARG A 69 12.29 -6.46 -12.76
C ARG A 69 13.04 -7.23 -13.84
N ASP A 70 13.38 -8.49 -13.57
CA ASP A 70 13.88 -9.42 -14.60
C ASP A 70 12.72 -9.81 -15.53
N LEU A 71 12.69 -9.24 -16.73
CA LEU A 71 11.61 -9.45 -17.72
C LEU A 71 11.97 -10.50 -18.76
N ASP A 72 13.22 -10.94 -18.88
CA ASP A 72 13.61 -11.98 -19.85
C ASP A 72 14.15 -13.28 -19.24
N GLY A 73 14.15 -13.38 -17.91
CA GLY A 73 14.51 -14.57 -17.16
C GLY A 73 16.00 -14.85 -17.13
N ASP A 74 16.85 -13.85 -17.41
CA ASP A 74 18.31 -14.02 -17.44
C ASP A 74 19.00 -13.78 -16.07
N GLY A 75 18.24 -13.30 -15.08
CA GLY A 75 18.68 -12.98 -13.73
C GLY A 75 19.24 -11.57 -13.55
N GLU A 76 19.27 -10.74 -14.60
CA GLU A 76 19.54 -9.30 -14.53
C GLU A 76 18.21 -8.51 -14.62
N GLU A 77 18.07 -7.46 -13.80
CA GLU A 77 16.83 -6.66 -13.81
C GLU A 77 16.83 -5.63 -14.94
N GLU A 78 15.72 -5.54 -15.68
CA GLU A 78 15.38 -4.40 -16.52
C GLU A 78 14.88 -3.22 -15.67
N LEU A 79 15.10 -2.00 -16.20
CA LEU A 79 14.49 -0.78 -15.67
C LEU A 79 13.26 -0.41 -16.47
N ILE A 80 12.13 -0.25 -15.79
CA ILE A 80 10.88 0.25 -16.38
C ILE A 80 10.57 1.62 -15.78
N VAL A 81 10.35 2.60 -16.66
CA VAL A 81 9.99 3.96 -16.26
C VAL A 81 8.81 4.45 -17.08
N PHE A 82 7.73 4.80 -16.40
CA PHE A 82 6.58 5.48 -16.98
C PHE A 82 6.72 6.98 -16.83
N TYR A 83 6.37 7.72 -17.87
CA TYR A 83 6.51 9.16 -17.87
C TYR A 83 5.45 9.85 -18.72
N ARG A 84 5.23 11.12 -18.43
CA ARG A 84 4.29 11.97 -19.16
C ARG A 84 4.97 13.23 -19.65
N MET A 85 4.69 13.59 -20.89
CA MET A 85 5.23 14.80 -21.50
C MET A 85 4.34 16.02 -21.18
N PRO A 86 4.91 17.21 -20.91
CA PRO A 86 4.12 18.40 -20.58
C PRO A 86 3.13 18.83 -21.67
N ASP A 87 3.42 18.52 -22.93
CA ASP A 87 2.57 18.81 -24.10
C ASP A 87 1.59 17.69 -24.45
N LYS A 88 1.70 16.52 -23.80
CA LYS A 88 0.80 15.36 -23.97
C LYS A 88 0.32 14.86 -22.61
N THR A 89 -0.45 15.68 -21.89
CA THR A 89 -0.88 15.34 -20.53
C THR A 89 -1.98 14.29 -20.44
N ALA A 90 -2.58 13.89 -21.58
CA ALA A 90 -3.66 12.90 -21.62
C ALA A 90 -3.16 11.46 -21.82
N GLN A 91 -1.87 11.27 -22.13
CA GLN A 91 -1.28 9.97 -22.43
C GLN A 91 0.10 9.89 -21.80
N MET A 92 0.37 8.78 -21.13
CA MET A 92 1.70 8.44 -20.66
C MET A 92 2.42 7.58 -21.70
N GLU A 93 3.74 7.59 -21.59
CA GLU A 93 4.65 6.72 -22.32
C GLU A 93 5.39 5.87 -21.28
N GLY A 94 6.07 4.82 -21.73
CA GLY A 94 6.91 4.00 -20.87
C GLY A 94 8.15 3.54 -21.62
N VAL A 95 9.26 3.34 -20.94
CA VAL A 95 10.49 2.83 -21.52
C VAL A 95 11.01 1.65 -20.69
N ILE A 96 11.51 0.63 -21.39
CA ILE A 96 12.21 -0.50 -20.78
C ILE A 96 13.68 -0.42 -21.21
N LEU A 97 14.57 -0.44 -20.23
CA LEU A 97 16.01 -0.46 -20.42
C LEU A 97 16.59 -1.78 -19.91
N GLU A 98 17.51 -2.33 -20.68
CA GLU A 98 18.22 -3.57 -20.35
C GLU A 98 19.71 -3.26 -20.18
N ASN A 99 20.40 -4.01 -19.32
CA ASN A 99 21.83 -3.88 -19.14
C ASN A 99 22.57 -4.76 -20.15
N ARG A 100 23.34 -4.16 -21.05
CA ARG A 100 24.17 -4.89 -22.01
C ARG A 100 25.63 -4.68 -21.71
N LYS A 101 26.21 -5.59 -20.92
CA LYS A 101 27.65 -5.60 -20.55
C LYS A 101 28.09 -4.34 -19.78
N GLY A 102 27.26 -3.89 -18.84
CA GLY A 102 27.52 -2.70 -18.02
C GLY A 102 27.05 -1.38 -18.66
N GLU A 103 26.37 -1.43 -19.81
CA GLU A 103 25.76 -0.26 -20.44
C GLU A 103 24.24 -0.45 -20.59
N TRP A 104 23.47 0.44 -19.97
CA TRP A 104 22.03 0.50 -20.16
C TRP A 104 21.68 0.90 -21.60
N LYS A 105 20.83 0.10 -22.26
CA LYS A 105 20.30 0.37 -23.59
C LYS A 105 18.78 0.32 -23.57
N LYS A 106 18.15 1.10 -24.44
CA LYS A 106 16.70 0.98 -24.65
C LYS A 106 16.39 -0.34 -25.34
N ARG A 107 15.65 -1.19 -24.64
CA ARG A 107 15.08 -2.43 -25.16
C ARG A 107 13.83 -2.13 -25.96
N THR A 108 12.85 -1.50 -25.32
CA THR A 108 11.60 -1.11 -25.99
C THR A 108 10.92 0.10 -25.35
N GLN A 109 9.81 0.54 -25.93
CA GLN A 109 9.06 1.73 -25.50
C GLN A 109 7.57 1.57 -25.75
N PHE A 110 6.77 1.89 -24.75
CA PHE A 110 5.32 2.02 -24.85
C PHE A 110 4.93 3.43 -25.27
N SER A 111 3.83 3.55 -25.99
CA SER A 111 3.27 4.83 -26.41
C SER A 111 1.76 4.80 -26.24
N ASP A 112 1.17 5.97 -26.01
CA ASP A 112 -0.27 6.14 -25.91
C ASP A 112 -0.92 5.27 -24.81
N LEU A 113 -0.17 4.98 -23.74
CA LEU A 113 -0.74 4.45 -22.51
C LEU A 113 -1.60 5.55 -21.90
N GLY A 114 -2.68 5.23 -21.19
CA GLY A 114 -3.63 6.24 -20.71
C GLY A 114 -3.05 7.28 -19.74
N ARG A 115 -3.90 7.96 -18.97
CA ARG A 115 -3.47 9.22 -18.35
C ARG A 115 -2.68 9.05 -17.06
N GLU A 116 -3.25 8.29 -16.13
CA GLU A 116 -2.71 8.15 -14.77
C GLU A 116 -2.37 6.68 -14.55
N LEU A 117 -1.11 6.42 -14.17
CA LEU A 117 -0.62 5.07 -13.87
C LEU A 117 -1.23 4.60 -12.54
N GLN A 118 -2.05 3.55 -12.59
CA GLN A 118 -2.71 3.03 -11.39
C GLN A 118 -1.91 1.90 -10.79
N LYS A 119 -1.58 0.88 -11.58
CA LYS A 119 -0.92 -0.35 -11.12
C LYS A 119 -0.08 -0.95 -12.24
N VAL A 120 1.02 -1.61 -11.88
CA VAL A 120 1.84 -2.40 -12.81
C VAL A 120 2.10 -3.76 -12.19
N GLU A 121 1.78 -4.83 -12.91
CA GLU A 121 2.14 -6.20 -12.53
C GLU A 121 2.91 -6.89 -13.66
N PHE A 122 3.57 -7.99 -13.30
CA PHE A 122 4.41 -8.79 -14.19
C PHE A 122 4.12 -10.27 -13.96
N ALA A 123 3.95 -11.02 -15.04
CA ALA A 123 3.78 -12.47 -14.99
C ALA A 123 4.10 -13.10 -16.35
N ASP A 124 4.73 -14.26 -16.34
CA ASP A 124 4.88 -15.13 -17.51
C ASP A 124 3.53 -15.78 -17.85
N LEU A 125 2.72 -15.10 -18.67
CA LEU A 125 1.37 -15.57 -18.99
C LEU A 125 1.41 -16.64 -20.09
N ASP A 126 2.33 -16.52 -21.04
CA ASP A 126 2.45 -17.44 -22.18
C ASP A 126 3.33 -18.68 -21.91
N GLY A 127 4.05 -18.69 -20.80
CA GLY A 127 4.90 -19.78 -20.34
C GLY A 127 6.24 -19.88 -21.07
N ASP A 128 6.74 -18.79 -21.67
CA ASP A 128 8.03 -18.76 -22.36
C ASP A 128 9.23 -18.46 -21.42
N GLY A 129 8.96 -18.22 -20.14
CA GLY A 129 9.93 -17.87 -19.11
C GLY A 129 10.22 -16.38 -19.00
N LYS A 130 9.43 -15.51 -19.66
CA LYS A 130 9.59 -14.06 -19.66
C LYS A 130 8.29 -13.40 -19.24
N ASP A 131 8.40 -12.34 -18.45
CA ASP A 131 7.22 -11.67 -17.93
C ASP A 131 6.54 -10.78 -19.00
N GLU A 132 5.24 -10.95 -19.18
CA GLU A 132 4.36 -9.93 -19.72
C GLU A 132 4.24 -8.75 -18.75
N VAL A 133 3.94 -7.56 -19.29
CA VAL A 133 3.71 -6.34 -18.50
C VAL A 133 2.22 -6.01 -18.51
N LEU A 134 1.62 -5.99 -17.32
CA LEU A 134 0.22 -5.63 -17.08
C LEU A 134 0.16 -4.19 -16.56
N ILE A 135 -0.48 -3.30 -17.30
CA ILE A 135 -0.52 -1.86 -17.01
C ILE A 135 -1.97 -1.43 -16.78
N GLY A 136 -2.29 -1.16 -15.53
CA GLY A 136 -3.53 -0.51 -15.13
C GLY A 136 -3.42 1.01 -15.21
N PHE A 137 -4.37 1.66 -15.87
CA PHE A 137 -4.43 3.12 -15.94
C PHE A 137 -5.86 3.65 -15.76
N SER A 138 -5.99 4.94 -15.50
CA SER A 138 -7.26 5.66 -15.55
C SER A 138 -7.17 6.91 -16.44
N TYR A 139 -8.33 7.48 -16.79
CA TYR A 139 -8.40 8.72 -17.58
C TYR A 139 -8.37 10.00 -16.73
N SER A 140 -8.47 9.87 -15.41
CA SER A 140 -8.23 10.94 -14.41
C SER A 140 -8.02 10.34 -13.02
N ASN A 141 -7.38 11.10 -12.12
CA ASN A 141 -7.11 10.66 -10.73
C ASN A 141 -8.38 10.24 -9.97
N GLU A 142 -9.52 10.88 -10.24
CA GLU A 142 -10.79 10.65 -9.54
C GLU A 142 -11.72 9.67 -10.29
N SER A 143 -11.26 9.07 -11.39
CA SER A 143 -12.10 8.20 -12.22
C SER A 143 -12.16 6.79 -11.64
N SER A 144 -13.38 6.28 -11.45
CA SER A 144 -13.63 4.86 -11.24
C SER A 144 -13.43 4.03 -12.51
N ASP A 145 -13.35 4.67 -13.68
CA ASP A 145 -13.18 3.99 -14.97
C ASP A 145 -11.69 3.74 -15.19
N LYS A 146 -11.27 2.52 -14.84
CA LYS A 146 -9.91 2.04 -15.06
C LYS A 146 -9.88 1.03 -16.23
N ALA A 147 -8.75 0.99 -16.94
CA ALA A 147 -8.50 0.06 -18.03
C ALA A 147 -7.12 -0.58 -17.92
N LEU A 148 -7.06 -1.87 -18.21
CA LEU A 148 -5.90 -2.74 -18.17
C LEU A 148 -5.41 -2.96 -19.59
N LEU A 149 -4.10 -2.87 -19.79
CA LEU A 149 -3.40 -3.32 -20.99
C LEU A 149 -2.40 -4.39 -20.60
N VAL A 150 -2.34 -5.48 -21.37
CA VAL A 150 -1.32 -6.52 -21.21
C VAL A 150 -0.46 -6.57 -22.45
N PHE A 151 0.86 -6.55 -22.26
CA PHE A 151 1.83 -6.54 -23.35
C PHE A 151 2.87 -7.64 -23.19
N ASN A 152 3.15 -8.36 -24.29
CA ASN A 152 4.42 -9.07 -24.44
C ASN A 152 5.50 -8.05 -24.83
N VAL A 153 6.64 -8.09 -24.13
CA VAL A 153 7.77 -7.15 -24.30
C VAL A 153 9.08 -7.85 -24.67
N SER A 154 9.00 -9.12 -25.09
CA SER A 154 10.14 -9.96 -25.48
C SER A 154 10.73 -9.55 -26.84
N GLY A 155 9.96 -8.86 -27.67
CA GLY A 155 10.40 -8.34 -28.97
C GLY A 155 10.91 -6.89 -28.93
N ASP A 156 11.31 -6.37 -30.10
CA ASP A 156 11.77 -4.97 -30.26
C ASP A 156 10.66 -3.93 -29.96
N LYS A 157 9.39 -4.33 -30.04
CA LYS A 157 8.21 -3.48 -29.81
C LYS A 157 7.22 -4.22 -28.90
N PRO A 158 6.52 -3.52 -28.00
CA PRO A 158 5.50 -4.15 -27.19
C PRO A 158 4.34 -4.61 -28.07
N GLU A 159 3.93 -5.88 -27.91
CA GLU A 159 2.77 -6.45 -28.56
C GLU A 159 1.61 -6.50 -27.57
N LYS A 160 0.50 -5.82 -27.88
CA LYS A 160 -0.67 -5.82 -27.00
C LYS A 160 -1.41 -7.15 -27.12
N LEU A 161 -1.44 -7.90 -26.02
CA LEU A 161 -2.13 -9.19 -25.92
C LEU A 161 -3.59 -9.03 -25.49
N PHE A 162 -3.87 -8.04 -24.62
CA PHE A 162 -5.17 -7.89 -24.00
C PHE A 162 -5.48 -6.44 -23.63
N GLU A 163 -6.77 -6.10 -23.65
CA GLU A 163 -7.29 -4.82 -23.17
C GLU A 163 -8.68 -5.05 -22.57
N SER A 164 -8.89 -4.57 -21.35
CA SER A 164 -10.20 -4.65 -20.68
C SER A 164 -10.39 -3.50 -19.70
N GLN A 165 -11.64 -3.18 -19.38
CA GLN A 165 -11.95 -2.42 -18.17
C GLN A 165 -11.71 -3.29 -16.93
N TYR A 166 -11.36 -2.66 -15.82
CA TYR A 166 -11.16 -3.35 -14.55
C TYR A 166 -11.57 -2.49 -13.35
N SER A 167 -11.85 -3.17 -12.25
CA SER A 167 -11.96 -2.60 -10.91
C SER A 167 -10.86 -3.14 -9.99
N ALA A 168 -10.41 -4.38 -10.21
CA ALA A 168 -9.16 -4.93 -9.68
C ALA A 168 -8.60 -5.97 -10.67
N PHE A 169 -7.29 -6.20 -10.65
CA PHE A 169 -6.66 -7.30 -11.37
C PHE A 169 -5.43 -7.82 -10.62
N PHE A 170 -5.15 -9.10 -10.82
CA PHE A 170 -4.04 -9.84 -10.23
C PHE A 170 -3.53 -10.88 -11.21
N ALA A 171 -2.22 -10.99 -11.36
CA ALA A 171 -1.57 -12.09 -12.07
C ALA A 171 -0.81 -12.99 -11.10
N ASP A 172 -1.08 -14.30 -11.16
CA ASP A 172 -0.39 -15.33 -10.38
C ASP A 172 -0.55 -16.68 -11.09
N ASP A 173 0.32 -17.64 -10.80
CA ASP A 173 0.16 -19.04 -11.19
C ASP A 173 -0.85 -19.70 -10.24
N TYR A 174 -2.14 -19.58 -10.58
CA TYR A 174 -3.24 -20.02 -9.71
C TYR A 174 -3.47 -21.53 -9.80
N ASN A 175 -3.03 -22.17 -10.89
CA ASN A 175 -3.17 -23.61 -11.11
C ASN A 175 -1.89 -24.42 -10.80
N GLU A 176 -0.79 -23.74 -10.47
CA GLU A 176 0.55 -24.29 -10.17
C GLU A 176 1.18 -25.07 -11.32
N ASP A 177 0.93 -24.67 -12.57
CA ASP A 177 1.53 -25.30 -13.77
C ASP A 177 2.79 -24.60 -14.28
N GLY A 178 3.18 -23.49 -13.64
CA GLY A 178 4.33 -22.67 -13.99
C GLY A 178 4.02 -21.55 -14.98
N ARG A 179 2.76 -21.37 -15.39
CA ARG A 179 2.27 -20.23 -16.19
C ARG A 179 1.35 -19.36 -15.35
N GLY A 180 1.43 -18.05 -15.55
CA GLY A 180 0.55 -17.09 -14.89
C GLY A 180 -0.84 -17.05 -15.51
N GLU A 181 -1.86 -16.90 -14.68
CA GLU A 181 -3.19 -16.50 -15.08
C GLU A 181 -3.55 -15.09 -14.59
N LEU A 182 -4.47 -14.44 -15.29
CA LEU A 182 -5.02 -13.14 -14.92
C LEU A 182 -6.40 -13.31 -14.26
N MET A 183 -6.50 -12.97 -12.98
CA MET A 183 -7.77 -12.72 -12.30
C MET A 183 -8.18 -11.26 -12.49
N LEU A 184 -9.34 -11.03 -13.09
CA LEU A 184 -9.88 -9.70 -13.41
C LEU A 184 -11.25 -9.50 -12.76
N ALA A 185 -11.38 -8.52 -11.88
CA ALA A 185 -12.66 -8.11 -11.30
C ALA A 185 -13.22 -6.88 -12.01
N THR A 186 -14.48 -6.92 -12.42
CA THR A 186 -15.24 -5.78 -12.95
C THR A 186 -16.44 -5.50 -12.08
N LEU A 187 -16.59 -4.25 -11.64
CA LEU A 187 -17.70 -3.80 -10.80
C LEU A 187 -18.32 -2.52 -11.36
N VAL A 188 -19.58 -2.62 -11.75
CA VAL A 188 -20.48 -1.50 -12.02
C VAL A 188 -21.57 -1.53 -10.95
N PRO A 189 -21.52 -0.63 -9.94
CA PRO A 189 -22.44 -0.65 -8.81
C PRO A 189 -23.91 -0.76 -9.22
N ASN A 190 -24.63 -1.67 -8.57
CA ASN A 190 -26.04 -2.01 -8.79
C ASN A 190 -26.37 -2.61 -10.18
N GLN A 191 -25.36 -3.00 -10.97
CA GLN A 191 -25.56 -3.53 -12.32
C GLN A 191 -24.79 -4.82 -12.57
N GLU A 192 -23.48 -4.81 -12.38
CA GLU A 192 -22.59 -5.91 -12.75
C GLU A 192 -21.46 -6.03 -11.73
N HIS A 193 -21.17 -7.26 -11.31
CA HIS A 193 -20.02 -7.56 -10.47
C HIS A 193 -19.55 -8.97 -10.81
N ASN A 194 -18.44 -9.06 -11.55
CA ASN A 194 -17.90 -10.30 -12.05
C ASN A 194 -16.41 -10.40 -11.72
N VAL A 195 -15.95 -11.60 -11.39
CA VAL A 195 -14.54 -11.96 -11.38
C VAL A 195 -14.32 -12.98 -12.49
N THR A 196 -13.34 -12.74 -13.34
CA THR A 196 -13.03 -13.57 -14.51
C THR A 196 -11.60 -14.04 -14.43
N LEU A 197 -11.36 -15.33 -14.68
CA LEU A 197 -10.03 -15.91 -14.78
C LEU A 197 -9.68 -16.10 -16.26
N TYR A 198 -8.54 -15.57 -16.66
CA TYR A 198 -8.00 -15.71 -18.01
C TYR A 198 -6.68 -16.46 -17.99
N SER A 199 -6.45 -17.32 -18.98
CA SER A 199 -5.15 -17.93 -19.26
C SER A 199 -4.73 -17.57 -20.69
N TYR A 200 -3.42 -17.57 -20.96
CA TYR A 200 -2.91 -17.36 -22.31
C TYR A 200 -2.56 -18.70 -22.96
N GLU A 201 -3.01 -18.89 -24.20
CA GLU A 201 -2.53 -19.97 -25.08
C GLU A 201 -2.05 -19.37 -26.41
N ASP A 202 -2.96 -19.15 -27.36
CA ASP A 202 -2.70 -18.34 -28.57
C ASP A 202 -3.17 -16.88 -28.40
N ASN A 203 -4.06 -16.66 -27.44
CA ASN A 203 -4.62 -15.37 -27.03
C ASN A 203 -5.10 -15.49 -25.56
N MET A 204 -5.46 -14.37 -24.94
CA MET A 204 -6.07 -14.38 -23.61
C MET A 204 -7.49 -14.96 -23.67
N GLU A 205 -7.65 -16.20 -23.19
CA GLU A 205 -8.90 -16.93 -23.17
C GLU A 205 -9.52 -16.95 -21.78
N LYS A 206 -10.85 -16.82 -21.73
CA LYS A 206 -11.60 -16.91 -20.47
C LYS A 206 -11.70 -18.38 -20.02
N VAL A 207 -11.10 -18.68 -18.88
CA VAL A 207 -11.14 -20.00 -18.22
C VAL A 207 -12.46 -20.19 -17.45
N ASP A 208 -12.80 -19.19 -16.63
CA ASP A 208 -13.99 -19.23 -15.77
C ASP A 208 -14.46 -17.82 -15.42
N GLU A 209 -15.70 -17.70 -14.97
CA GLU A 209 -16.30 -16.43 -14.54
C GLU A 209 -17.24 -16.67 -13.36
N LEU A 210 -17.06 -15.88 -12.31
CA LEU A 210 -17.85 -15.89 -11.09
C LEU A 210 -18.61 -14.57 -10.97
N LYS A 211 -19.93 -14.65 -10.81
CA LYS A 211 -20.78 -13.49 -10.52
C LYS A 211 -20.87 -13.29 -9.01
N LEU A 212 -20.66 -12.06 -8.57
CA LEU A 212 -20.74 -11.63 -7.18
C LEU A 212 -21.93 -10.68 -6.98
N ASP A 213 -22.20 -10.30 -5.74
CA ASP A 213 -23.28 -9.35 -5.43
C ASP A 213 -22.93 -7.94 -5.95
N PRO A 214 -23.73 -7.36 -6.88
CA PRO A 214 -23.44 -6.04 -7.44
C PRO A 214 -23.89 -4.87 -6.57
N TYR A 215 -24.58 -5.09 -5.45
CA TYR A 215 -25.11 -4.03 -4.57
C TYR A 215 -24.06 -3.48 -3.60
N VAL A 216 -22.87 -3.22 -4.13
CA VAL A 216 -21.72 -2.69 -3.43
C VAL A 216 -21.13 -1.50 -4.19
N TYR A 217 -20.37 -0.67 -3.48
CA TYR A 217 -19.57 0.40 -4.05
C TYR A 217 -18.17 -0.10 -4.44
N PRO A 218 -17.40 0.67 -5.25
CA PRO A 218 -16.05 0.29 -5.64
C PRO A 218 -15.18 -0.16 -4.46
N TYR A 219 -14.28 -1.11 -4.73
CA TYR A 219 -13.39 -1.65 -3.70
C TYR A 219 -12.55 -0.51 -3.11
N TYR A 220 -12.50 -0.43 -1.78
CA TYR A 220 -11.57 0.48 -1.09
C TYR A 220 -10.24 -0.20 -0.80
N HIS A 221 -10.22 -1.53 -0.78
CA HIS A 221 -9.04 -2.33 -0.60
C HIS A 221 -9.18 -3.66 -1.34
N THR A 222 -8.07 -4.15 -1.88
CA THR A 222 -8.03 -5.45 -2.56
C THR A 222 -6.67 -6.09 -2.34
N ALA A 223 -6.65 -7.39 -2.05
CA ALA A 223 -5.43 -8.16 -1.84
C ALA A 223 -5.50 -9.48 -2.60
N ALA A 224 -4.37 -9.98 -3.08
CA ALA A 224 -4.23 -11.30 -3.70
C ALA A 224 -3.07 -12.07 -3.11
N GLY A 225 -3.17 -13.39 -3.15
CA GLY A 225 -2.27 -14.32 -2.46
C GLY A 225 -3.01 -15.60 -2.11
N TYR A 226 -2.59 -16.28 -1.05
CA TYR A 226 -3.37 -17.40 -0.53
C TYR A 226 -4.60 -16.89 0.23
N VAL A 227 -5.76 -17.50 -0.02
CA VAL A 227 -6.99 -17.26 0.77
C VAL A 227 -7.26 -18.41 1.73
N THR A 228 -6.57 -19.54 1.54
CA THR A 228 -6.43 -20.66 2.48
C THR A 228 -5.05 -21.30 2.26
N PRO A 229 -4.54 -22.18 3.15
CA PRO A 229 -3.21 -22.77 3.00
C PRO A 229 -2.91 -23.45 1.66
N SER A 230 -3.93 -23.92 0.93
CA SER A 230 -3.77 -24.60 -0.36
C SER A 230 -4.50 -23.94 -1.53
N VAL A 231 -5.07 -22.74 -1.35
CA VAL A 231 -5.87 -22.08 -2.39
C VAL A 231 -5.43 -20.64 -2.54
N LYS A 232 -4.88 -20.33 -3.72
CA LYS A 232 -4.62 -18.97 -4.17
C LYS A 232 -5.91 -18.27 -4.60
N GLY A 233 -5.93 -16.96 -4.51
CA GLY A 233 -7.13 -16.19 -4.70
C GLY A 233 -6.94 -14.69 -4.54
N ALA A 234 -8.06 -14.02 -4.25
CA ALA A 234 -8.08 -12.61 -3.90
C ALA A 234 -9.21 -12.32 -2.92
N VAL A 235 -9.05 -11.24 -2.16
CA VAL A 235 -10.09 -10.64 -1.33
C VAL A 235 -10.38 -9.24 -1.84
N LEU A 236 -11.66 -8.96 -2.07
CA LEU A 236 -12.15 -7.66 -2.55
C LEU A 236 -13.00 -7.01 -1.45
N ASP A 237 -12.46 -5.97 -0.82
CA ASP A 237 -13.15 -5.24 0.24
C ASP A 237 -13.90 -4.04 -0.31
N SER A 238 -15.21 -4.03 -0.11
CA SER A 238 -16.14 -3.10 -0.73
C SER A 238 -17.03 -2.43 0.31
N SER A 239 -17.39 -1.17 0.07
CA SER A 239 -18.39 -0.48 0.89
C SER A 239 -19.80 -0.89 0.49
N VAL A 240 -20.70 -0.99 1.47
CA VAL A 240 -22.13 -1.22 1.28
C VAL A 240 -22.91 -0.10 1.93
N GLY A 241 -23.70 0.63 1.14
CA GLY A 241 -24.33 1.86 1.63
C GLY A 241 -23.31 2.92 2.05
N ALA A 242 -23.71 3.82 2.95
CA ALA A 242 -22.87 4.94 3.38
C ALA A 242 -21.91 4.62 4.53
N HIS A 243 -22.19 3.56 5.29
CA HIS A 243 -21.56 3.29 6.59
C HIS A 243 -21.39 1.79 6.85
N SER A 244 -21.19 0.98 5.83
CA SER A 244 -20.91 -0.43 6.03
C SER A 244 -19.92 -0.94 4.99
N SER A 245 -19.31 -2.08 5.27
CA SER A 245 -18.43 -2.76 4.32
C SER A 245 -18.61 -4.27 4.33
N THR A 246 -18.11 -4.93 3.31
CA THR A 246 -18.09 -6.38 3.16
C THR A 246 -16.84 -6.83 2.42
N SER A 247 -16.51 -8.12 2.52
CA SER A 247 -15.41 -8.76 1.80
C SER A 247 -15.95 -9.86 0.88
N PHE A 248 -15.50 -9.87 -0.37
CA PHE A 248 -15.66 -11.01 -1.27
C PHE A 248 -14.36 -11.80 -1.28
N ILE A 249 -14.41 -13.06 -0.85
CA ILE A 249 -13.24 -13.94 -0.79
C ILE A 249 -13.35 -14.88 -1.98
N ILE A 250 -12.41 -14.81 -2.91
CA ILE A 250 -12.41 -15.61 -4.12
C ILE A 250 -11.23 -16.55 -4.09
N GLY A 251 -11.48 -17.85 -4.22
CA GLY A 251 -10.44 -18.86 -4.42
C GLY A 251 -10.46 -19.41 -5.83
N VAL A 252 -9.29 -19.77 -6.35
CA VAL A 252 -9.12 -20.49 -7.61
C VAL A 252 -8.69 -21.93 -7.32
N LYS A 253 -9.46 -22.90 -7.81
CA LYS A 253 -9.11 -24.32 -7.68
C LYS A 253 -9.55 -25.10 -8.90
N ASP A 254 -8.67 -25.92 -9.46
CA ASP A 254 -8.93 -26.72 -10.66
C ASP A 254 -9.46 -25.86 -11.83
N GLY A 255 -8.90 -24.65 -12.00
CA GLY A 255 -9.33 -23.68 -13.02
C GLY A 255 -10.73 -23.10 -12.79
N LYS A 256 -11.29 -23.22 -11.58
CA LYS A 256 -12.61 -22.70 -11.21
C LYS A 256 -12.53 -21.63 -10.14
N LEU A 257 -13.25 -20.54 -10.39
CA LEU A 257 -13.47 -19.47 -9.44
C LEU A 257 -14.60 -19.84 -8.49
N LYS A 258 -14.38 -19.60 -7.20
CA LYS A 258 -15.41 -19.80 -6.19
C LYS A 258 -15.35 -18.73 -5.13
N GLU A 259 -16.52 -18.19 -4.78
CA GLU A 259 -16.67 -17.39 -3.58
C GLU A 259 -16.59 -18.31 -2.35
N VAL A 260 -15.58 -18.08 -1.53
CA VAL A 260 -15.33 -18.82 -0.28
C VAL A 260 -16.13 -18.16 0.83
N LYS A 261 -16.95 -18.95 1.52
CA LYS A 261 -17.71 -18.50 2.69
C LYS A 261 -17.07 -19.07 3.96
N PRO A 262 -16.56 -18.22 4.88
CA PRO A 262 -16.01 -18.65 6.15
C PRO A 262 -17.03 -19.46 6.96
N LYS A 263 -16.63 -20.65 7.44
CA LYS A 263 -17.40 -21.41 8.42
C LYS A 263 -17.04 -20.92 9.82
N GLY A 264 -18.03 -20.79 10.67
CA GLY A 264 -17.85 -20.31 12.05
C GLY A 264 -18.11 -18.81 12.21
N LEU A 265 -17.94 -18.03 11.13
CA LEU A 265 -18.42 -16.66 11.06
C LEU A 265 -19.85 -16.62 10.50
N LYS A 266 -20.67 -15.73 11.04
CA LYS A 266 -21.99 -15.39 10.51
C LYS A 266 -21.82 -14.43 9.34
N GLU A 267 -22.82 -14.39 8.46
CA GLU A 267 -22.88 -13.40 7.38
C GLU A 267 -22.84 -11.96 7.93
N GLU A 268 -23.42 -11.75 9.11
CA GLU A 268 -23.38 -10.48 9.86
C GLU A 268 -21.95 -10.09 10.26
N ASP A 269 -21.06 -11.04 10.53
CA ASP A 269 -19.68 -10.76 10.95
C ASP A 269 -18.84 -10.23 9.77
N LEU A 270 -19.21 -10.58 8.54
CA LEU A 270 -18.62 -10.05 7.31
C LEU A 270 -19.22 -8.70 6.91
N PHE A 271 -20.39 -8.35 7.43
CA PHE A 271 -21.03 -7.07 7.19
C PHE A 271 -20.63 -6.07 8.29
N ARG A 272 -19.61 -5.27 8.01
CA ARG A 272 -18.93 -4.46 9.01
C ARG A 272 -19.49 -3.03 9.08
N ALA A 273 -19.33 -2.44 10.25
CA ALA A 273 -19.70 -1.07 10.61
C ALA A 273 -19.00 0.05 9.85
N THR A 274 -17.82 -0.25 9.34
CA THR A 274 -16.92 0.67 8.68
C THR A 274 -15.99 -0.14 7.79
N ALA A 275 -15.20 0.53 6.96
CA ALA A 275 -14.13 -0.11 6.21
C ALA A 275 -13.13 -0.78 7.15
N ALA A 276 -12.68 -1.98 6.77
CA ALA A 276 -11.60 -2.73 7.42
C ALA A 276 -10.94 -3.59 6.35
N ASN A 277 -9.62 -3.47 6.22
CA ASN A 277 -8.87 -4.11 5.16
C ASN A 277 -8.56 -5.57 5.52
N SER A 278 -8.77 -6.48 4.57
CA SER A 278 -8.28 -7.84 4.61
C SER A 278 -6.81 -7.85 4.21
N ILE A 279 -5.95 -8.39 5.06
CA ILE A 279 -4.49 -8.32 4.91
C ILE A 279 -3.86 -9.56 5.54
N ASP A 280 -2.70 -9.96 5.04
CA ASP A 280 -1.83 -10.92 5.73
C ASP A 280 -1.18 -10.20 6.92
N THR A 281 -1.70 -10.46 8.11
CA THR A 281 -1.32 -9.82 9.37
C THR A 281 -0.14 -10.50 10.06
N ASN A 282 0.12 -11.77 9.72
CA ASN A 282 1.12 -12.59 10.40
C ASN A 282 2.29 -13.00 9.48
N ASP A 283 2.30 -12.47 8.25
CA ASP A 283 3.29 -12.69 7.20
C ASP A 283 3.43 -14.18 6.80
N ASP A 284 2.36 -14.98 6.90
CA ASP A 284 2.35 -16.40 6.51
C ASP A 284 1.97 -16.65 5.04
N GLY A 285 1.65 -15.58 4.32
CA GLY A 285 1.25 -15.58 2.91
C GLY A 285 -0.25 -15.73 2.68
N ILE A 286 -1.06 -15.87 3.75
CA ILE A 286 -2.51 -16.05 3.68
C ILE A 286 -3.21 -14.78 4.14
N ILE A 287 -4.19 -14.34 3.36
CA ILE A 287 -4.94 -13.10 3.67
C ILE A 287 -5.95 -13.38 4.77
N GLU A 288 -5.87 -12.66 5.89
CA GLU A 288 -6.89 -12.68 6.93
C GLU A 288 -8.04 -11.70 6.65
N ILE A 289 -9.22 -12.08 7.13
CA ILE A 289 -10.46 -11.32 6.98
C ILE A 289 -10.80 -10.65 8.31
N PRO A 290 -11.04 -9.33 8.34
CA PRO A 290 -11.38 -8.63 9.57
C PRO A 290 -12.85 -8.83 9.92
N VAL A 291 -13.10 -8.98 11.22
CA VAL A 291 -14.39 -8.84 11.90
C VAL A 291 -14.27 -7.67 12.87
N LEU A 292 -15.26 -6.78 12.91
CA LEU A 292 -15.23 -5.63 13.81
C LEU A 292 -16.03 -5.90 15.09
N VAL A 293 -15.35 -5.83 16.22
CA VAL A 293 -15.93 -5.95 17.55
C VAL A 293 -16.07 -4.56 18.17
N GLU A 294 -17.24 -4.25 18.71
CA GLU A 294 -17.49 -3.00 19.42
C GLU A 294 -16.60 -2.89 20.66
N GLY A 295 -15.74 -1.88 20.69
CA GLY A 295 -14.78 -1.65 21.76
C GLY A 295 -15.39 -0.96 22.98
N SER A 296 -16.61 -0.44 22.94
CA SER A 296 -17.25 0.24 24.07
C SER A 296 -18.75 -0.02 24.10
N GLU A 297 -19.32 -0.19 25.30
CA GLU A 297 -20.78 -0.41 25.44
C GLU A 297 -21.57 0.91 25.56
N ASP A 298 -20.88 2.01 25.87
CA ASP A 298 -21.50 3.29 26.24
C ASP A 298 -21.41 4.37 25.15
N LYS A 299 -20.74 4.08 24.02
CA LYS A 299 -20.54 5.06 22.94
C LYS A 299 -21.55 4.89 21.82
N PRO A 300 -22.06 6.00 21.25
CA PRO A 300 -22.85 5.92 20.02
C PRO A 300 -21.97 5.42 18.87
N TYR A 301 -22.57 4.77 17.88
CA TYR A 301 -21.86 4.14 16.77
C TYR A 301 -20.87 5.04 16.03
N VAL A 302 -21.20 6.33 15.86
CA VAL A 302 -20.31 7.33 15.21
C VAL A 302 -19.01 7.58 15.99
N ASP A 303 -19.03 7.32 17.29
CA ASP A 303 -17.88 7.44 18.21
C ASP A 303 -17.38 6.11 18.73
N MET A 304 -17.93 5.00 18.22
CA MET A 304 -17.55 3.64 18.62
C MET A 304 -16.11 3.35 18.21
N PRO A 305 -15.20 3.07 19.16
CA PRO A 305 -13.94 2.41 18.82
C PRO A 305 -14.26 0.97 18.42
N PHE A 306 -13.62 0.48 17.37
CA PHE A 306 -13.70 -0.94 16.98
C PHE A 306 -12.36 -1.62 17.22
N ILE A 307 -12.43 -2.88 17.65
CA ILE A 307 -11.31 -3.82 17.61
C ILE A 307 -11.49 -4.64 16.33
N SER A 308 -10.47 -4.70 15.50
CA SER A 308 -10.43 -5.58 14.33
C SER A 308 -9.88 -6.93 14.78
N GLU A 309 -10.70 -7.98 14.71
CA GLU A 309 -10.25 -9.36 14.86
C GLU A 309 -10.03 -9.97 13.49
N TYR A 310 -8.82 -10.48 13.25
CA TYR A 310 -8.42 -11.06 11.98
C TYR A 310 -8.58 -12.57 12.00
N TYR A 311 -9.25 -13.10 10.98
CA TYR A 311 -9.53 -14.52 10.83
C TYR A 311 -8.94 -15.08 9.54
N GLN A 312 -8.13 -16.13 9.68
CA GLN A 312 -7.58 -16.89 8.57
C GLN A 312 -8.50 -18.04 8.21
N LEU A 313 -8.70 -18.29 6.91
CA LEU A 313 -9.50 -19.42 6.47
C LEU A 313 -8.63 -20.65 6.24
N MET A 314 -9.08 -21.78 6.76
CA MET A 314 -8.46 -23.08 6.51
C MET A 314 -9.03 -23.75 5.25
N ASP A 315 -8.36 -24.78 4.73
CA ASP A 315 -8.80 -25.52 3.53
C ASP A 315 -10.19 -26.16 3.67
N ASP A 316 -10.61 -26.49 4.89
CA ASP A 316 -11.94 -27.01 5.18
C ASP A 316 -13.00 -25.90 5.32
N GLY A 317 -12.58 -24.64 5.19
CA GLY A 317 -13.38 -23.42 5.32
C GLY A 317 -13.54 -22.92 6.75
N GLU A 318 -12.97 -23.57 7.77
CA GLU A 318 -12.99 -23.07 9.15
C GLU A 318 -12.25 -21.72 9.24
N ALA A 319 -12.88 -20.71 9.84
CA ALA A 319 -12.24 -19.46 10.17
C ALA A 319 -11.53 -19.57 11.54
N ARG A 320 -10.24 -19.25 11.59
CA ARG A 320 -9.43 -19.26 12.81
C ARG A 320 -8.94 -17.87 13.13
N PHE A 321 -9.17 -17.46 14.37
CA PHE A 321 -8.63 -16.22 14.91
C PHE A 321 -7.10 -16.22 14.82
N VAL A 322 -6.54 -15.10 14.36
CA VAL A 322 -5.10 -14.86 14.27
C VAL A 322 -4.68 -13.81 15.27
N GLU A 323 -5.28 -12.62 15.20
CA GLU A 323 -4.93 -11.51 16.08
C GLU A 323 -6.05 -10.48 16.21
N SER A 324 -5.91 -9.60 17.20
CA SER A 324 -6.76 -8.43 17.38
C SER A 324 -5.93 -7.15 17.29
N THR A 325 -6.44 -6.16 16.58
CA THR A 325 -5.80 -4.83 16.49
C THR A 325 -6.80 -3.71 16.77
N TYR A 326 -6.27 -2.58 17.22
CA TYR A 326 -6.98 -1.32 17.32
C TYR A 326 -6.27 -0.29 16.45
N GLU A 327 -6.99 0.31 15.51
CA GLU A 327 -6.47 1.37 14.67
C GLU A 327 -7.03 2.73 15.09
N ASN A 328 -6.14 3.71 15.15
CA ASN A 328 -6.52 5.11 15.31
C ASN A 328 -6.12 5.92 14.09
N VAL A 329 -7.01 5.92 13.09
CA VAL A 329 -6.81 6.60 11.80
C VAL A 329 -6.49 8.10 11.98
N ASN A 330 -7.11 8.77 12.97
CA ASN A 330 -6.91 10.21 13.20
C ASN A 330 -5.49 10.55 13.65
N TYR A 331 -4.83 9.61 14.34
CA TYR A 331 -3.48 9.78 14.87
C TYR A 331 -2.47 8.80 14.26
N GLN A 332 -2.84 8.13 13.15
CA GLN A 332 -1.96 7.32 12.31
C GLN A 332 -1.15 6.27 13.11
N TYR A 333 -1.84 5.41 13.86
CA TYR A 333 -1.19 4.27 14.48
C TYR A 333 -2.12 3.06 14.57
N THR A 334 -1.49 1.90 14.63
CA THR A 334 -2.11 0.61 14.93
C THR A 334 -1.50 0.03 16.20
N TRP A 335 -2.35 -0.56 17.03
CA TRP A 335 -1.95 -1.29 18.23
C TRP A 335 -2.47 -2.73 18.17
N LYS A 336 -1.57 -3.71 18.13
CA LYS A 336 -1.89 -5.13 18.28
C LYS A 336 -2.19 -5.43 19.74
N LEU A 337 -3.36 -5.97 20.03
CA LEU A 337 -3.72 -6.36 21.39
C LEU A 337 -3.01 -7.68 21.74
N PRO A 338 -2.37 -7.78 22.92
CA PRO A 338 -1.76 -9.03 23.35
C PRO A 338 -2.81 -10.14 23.58
N ASP A 339 -2.61 -11.32 22.98
CA ASP A 339 -3.52 -12.48 23.08
C ASP A 339 -3.82 -12.95 24.51
N SER A 340 -2.92 -12.63 25.44
CA SER A 340 -3.07 -12.95 26.86
C SER A 340 -4.09 -12.06 27.60
N TRP A 341 -4.56 -10.98 26.98
CA TRP A 341 -5.52 -10.09 27.61
C TRP A 341 -6.92 -10.71 27.63
N PRO A 342 -7.72 -10.43 28.67
CA PRO A 342 -9.15 -10.73 28.63
C PRO A 342 -9.86 -9.78 27.66
N ASP A 343 -11.18 -9.95 27.51
CA ASP A 343 -12.03 -9.02 26.76
C ASP A 343 -11.77 -7.56 27.19
N VAL A 344 -11.65 -6.68 26.21
CA VAL A 344 -11.22 -5.29 26.41
C VAL A 344 -12.37 -4.31 26.15
N GLU A 345 -12.49 -3.34 27.03
CA GLU A 345 -13.20 -2.09 26.79
C GLU A 345 -12.20 -0.97 26.44
N ILE A 346 -12.49 -0.22 25.39
CA ILE A 346 -11.71 0.90 24.90
C ILE A 346 -12.39 2.21 25.32
N ASP A 347 -11.73 2.92 26.23
CA ASP A 347 -12.11 4.28 26.60
C ASP A 347 -11.23 5.29 25.85
N THR A 348 -11.88 6.15 25.07
CA THR A 348 -11.22 7.20 24.29
C THR A 348 -11.63 8.59 24.76
N SER A 349 -10.67 9.51 24.85
CA SER A 349 -10.95 10.95 25.04
C SER A 349 -11.83 11.49 23.91
N GLY A 350 -12.53 12.61 24.14
CA GLY A 350 -13.44 13.19 23.14
C GLY A 350 -12.78 13.54 21.81
N ASP A 351 -11.48 13.83 21.82
CA ASP A 351 -10.67 14.08 20.62
C ASP A 351 -9.90 12.84 20.13
N ARG A 352 -10.13 11.68 20.76
CA ARG A 352 -9.52 10.36 20.50
C ARG A 352 -7.99 10.30 20.63
N ARG A 353 -7.35 11.32 21.21
CA ARG A 353 -5.88 11.34 21.43
C ARG A 353 -5.44 10.35 22.48
N TYR A 354 -6.23 10.24 23.55
CA TYR A 354 -5.94 9.35 24.67
C TYR A 354 -6.84 8.13 24.62
N VAL A 355 -6.23 6.97 24.49
CA VAL A 355 -6.89 5.67 24.41
C VAL A 355 -6.41 4.81 25.57
N LYS A 356 -7.36 4.24 26.30
CA LYS A 356 -7.11 3.28 27.37
C LYS A 356 -7.77 1.96 27.01
N PHE A 357 -7.03 0.87 27.19
CA PHE A 357 -7.52 -0.49 27.07
C PHE A 357 -7.79 -1.02 28.47
N ILE A 358 -9.03 -1.40 28.77
CA ILE A 358 -9.52 -1.74 30.11
C ILE A 358 -10.02 -3.17 30.09
N SER A 359 -9.58 -3.99 31.04
CA SER A 359 -10.09 -5.35 31.24
C SER A 359 -11.57 -5.32 31.62
N LYS A 360 -12.43 -6.01 30.86
CA LYS A 360 -13.85 -6.18 31.22
C LYS A 360 -14.07 -7.09 32.42
N GLU A 361 -13.07 -7.90 32.80
CA GLU A 361 -13.18 -8.82 33.95
C GLU A 361 -13.12 -8.09 35.29
N ASP A 362 -12.25 -7.09 35.42
CA ASP A 362 -11.94 -6.44 36.71
C ASP A 362 -11.80 -4.91 36.64
N GLY A 363 -11.97 -4.30 35.46
CA GLY A 363 -11.90 -2.86 35.26
C GLY A 363 -10.48 -2.28 35.32
N THR A 364 -9.45 -3.11 35.30
CA THR A 364 -8.06 -2.63 35.31
C THR A 364 -7.65 -2.06 33.96
N VAL A 365 -6.92 -0.94 33.96
CA VAL A 365 -6.28 -0.43 32.74
C VAL A 365 -5.12 -1.36 32.40
N LEU A 366 -5.19 -2.03 31.26
CA LEU A 366 -4.17 -2.96 30.77
C LEU A 366 -3.01 -2.21 30.09
N TYR A 367 -3.36 -1.19 29.30
CA TYR A 367 -2.43 -0.33 28.58
C TYR A 367 -3.06 1.02 28.21
N ASP A 368 -2.22 2.00 27.84
CA ASP A 368 -2.68 3.28 27.31
C ASP A 368 -1.74 3.88 26.26
N ILE A 369 -2.33 4.65 25.35
CA ILE A 369 -1.62 5.34 24.27
C ILE A 369 -2.14 6.77 24.19
N TYR A 370 -1.24 7.74 24.17
CA TYR A 370 -1.53 9.15 24.03
C TYR A 370 -0.75 9.75 22.86
N ALA A 371 -1.47 10.25 21.85
CA ALA A 371 -0.89 10.87 20.66
C ALA A 371 -0.80 12.40 20.80
N VAL A 372 0.39 12.95 20.57
CA VAL A 372 0.68 14.39 20.66
C VAL A 372 1.28 14.87 19.34
N GLU A 373 0.84 16.01 18.82
CA GLU A 373 1.47 16.61 17.63
C GLU A 373 2.89 17.08 17.98
N LYS A 374 3.85 16.89 17.07
CA LYS A 374 5.28 17.17 17.33
C LYS A 374 5.60 18.61 17.73
N ASP A 375 4.76 19.58 17.37
CA ASP A 375 4.92 20.99 17.70
C ASP A 375 4.23 21.40 19.02
N LYS A 376 3.53 20.47 19.68
CA LYS A 376 2.84 20.68 20.94
C LYS A 376 3.68 20.26 22.14
N VAL A 377 3.37 20.87 23.28
CA VAL A 377 4.03 20.55 24.57
C VAL A 377 3.57 19.17 25.03
N ILE A 378 4.55 18.28 25.24
CA ILE A 378 4.34 16.98 25.88
C ILE A 378 3.85 17.21 27.32
N PRO A 379 2.81 16.50 27.81
CA PRO A 379 2.34 16.68 29.19
C PRO A 379 3.44 16.41 30.21
N ASP A 380 3.52 17.26 31.23
CA ASP A 380 4.56 17.20 32.26
C ASP A 380 4.34 16.02 33.22
N GLU A 381 5.32 15.09 33.19
CA GLU A 381 5.59 13.96 34.10
C GLU A 381 4.71 12.69 33.98
N GLY A 382 5.38 11.53 33.99
CA GLY A 382 4.77 10.19 34.05
C GLY A 382 4.52 9.50 32.70
N TRP A 383 4.97 10.10 31.59
CA TRP A 383 4.86 9.53 30.25
C TRP A 383 6.21 9.03 29.76
N ASN A 384 6.20 7.87 29.12
CA ASN A 384 7.31 7.34 28.35
C ASN A 384 6.99 7.47 26.87
N GLU A 385 7.98 7.82 26.06
CA GLU A 385 7.87 7.79 24.61
C GLU A 385 7.82 6.34 24.13
N LEU A 386 6.76 6.01 23.40
CA LEU A 386 6.55 4.69 22.79
C LEU A 386 7.15 4.65 21.39
N SER A 387 6.89 5.69 20.59
CA SER A 387 7.37 5.85 19.21
C SER A 387 7.12 7.28 18.71
N GLU A 388 7.61 7.61 17.51
CA GLU A 388 7.31 8.85 16.81
C GLU A 388 7.09 8.63 15.30
N SER A 389 6.18 9.40 14.71
CA SER A 389 5.97 9.50 13.26
C SER A 389 6.41 10.86 12.74
N ASN A 390 6.18 11.17 11.47
CA ASN A 390 6.45 12.50 10.93
C ASN A 390 5.59 13.61 11.58
N GLN A 391 4.40 13.26 12.08
CA GLN A 391 3.42 14.21 12.59
C GLN A 391 3.22 14.13 14.11
N PHE A 392 3.41 12.95 14.71
CA PHE A 392 3.03 12.68 16.09
C PHE A 392 4.17 12.08 16.92
N ILE A 393 4.07 12.28 18.24
CA ILE A 393 4.80 11.56 19.27
C ILE A 393 3.76 10.74 20.04
N TYR A 394 4.04 9.46 20.22
CA TYR A 394 3.16 8.52 20.91
C TYR A 394 3.73 8.24 22.30
N LEU A 395 2.88 8.37 23.31
CA LEU A 395 3.26 8.31 24.71
C LEU A 395 2.43 7.24 25.43
N THR A 396 3.02 6.64 26.47
CA THR A 396 2.34 5.68 27.34
C THR A 396 2.77 5.84 28.79
N LYS A 397 1.91 5.52 29.75
CA LYS A 397 2.27 5.48 31.18
C LYS A 397 2.99 4.18 31.58
N TYR A 398 3.03 3.21 30.67
CA TYR A 398 3.69 1.93 30.87
C TYR A 398 5.15 1.98 30.42
N SER A 399 5.93 0.96 30.75
CA SER A 399 7.27 0.81 30.17
C SER A 399 7.15 0.60 28.66
N PRO A 400 7.90 1.33 27.81
CA PRO A 400 7.90 1.11 26.35
C PRO A 400 8.35 -0.30 25.94
N GLU A 401 9.13 -0.96 26.80
CA GLU A 401 9.55 -2.36 26.62
C GLU A 401 8.41 -3.36 26.86
N ARG A 402 7.24 -2.88 27.30
CA ARG A 402 6.05 -3.70 27.49
C ARG A 402 5.31 -3.79 26.16
N TYR A 403 5.51 -4.89 25.45
CA TYR A 403 4.98 -5.18 24.10
C TYR A 403 5.62 -4.33 22.99
N PRO A 404 6.95 -4.43 22.79
CA PRO A 404 7.69 -3.56 21.87
C PRO A 404 7.30 -3.75 20.39
N GLU A 405 6.72 -4.90 20.04
CA GLU A 405 6.32 -5.26 18.67
C GLU A 405 4.85 -4.93 18.38
N ASN A 406 4.08 -4.52 19.39
CA ASN A 406 2.64 -4.35 19.26
C ASN A 406 2.21 -2.96 18.77
N PHE A 407 3.13 -2.00 18.72
CA PHE A 407 2.83 -0.63 18.29
C PHE A 407 3.46 -0.34 16.93
N GLN A 408 2.63 0.11 15.99
CA GLN A 408 3.06 0.59 14.68
C GLN A 408 2.53 2.00 14.45
N ALA A 409 3.43 2.93 14.13
CA ALA A 409 3.06 4.23 13.61
C ALA A 409 2.91 4.12 12.08
N ASN A 410 1.79 4.64 11.54
CA ASN A 410 1.43 4.56 10.13
C ASN A 410 1.82 5.82 9.35
#